data_AF-A0A952D521-F1
#
_entry.id   AF-A0A952D521-F1
#
_cell.length_a   1.000
_cell.length_b   1.000
_cell.length_c   1.000
_cell.angle_alpha   90.00
_cell.angle_beta   90.00
_cell.angle_gamma   90.00
#
_symmetry.space_group_name_H-M   'P 1'
#
loop_
_entity.id
_entity.type
_entity.pdbx_description
1 polymer ?
#
loop_
_entity_poly.entity_id
_entity_poly.type
_entity_poly.pdbx_seq_one_letter_code
_entity_poly.pdbx_strand_id
1 'polypeptide(L)'
;MPSLPLPAPASLIGRLVHACVSATIAVLLLAMAAAQAGIYKWQDAEGNTHYGDSPPPGVAVPASQAPSTGPMPGHMSDAQREALAERFVEACRDGVESTACRQLRREVSRELQKDCAPEWRGEPCARVHDEYVLNLADEVAAHDPAAEAAGRAADEARVAQLKERDCAQQRDSLAALKRMGQGVRGEILTPEERAGLPARISELEARLARDCR
;
A
#
# COMPACT_ATOMS: atom_id res chain seq x y z
N MET A 1 31.59 -51.19 -31.40
CA MET A 1 30.30 -51.27 -30.66
C MET A 1 30.40 -50.35 -29.46
N PRO A 2 29.60 -49.26 -29.38
CA PRO A 2 29.63 -48.37 -28.22
C PRO A 2 28.74 -48.93 -27.11
N SER A 3 29.29 -49.06 -25.91
CA SER A 3 28.60 -49.44 -24.68
C SER A 3 27.87 -48.23 -24.08
N LEU A 4 26.56 -48.35 -23.88
CA LEU A 4 25.71 -47.35 -23.23
C LEU A 4 25.95 -47.32 -21.70
N PRO A 5 26.00 -46.14 -21.06
CA PRO A 5 26.09 -46.03 -19.62
C PRO A 5 24.72 -46.27 -18.94
N LEU A 6 24.74 -46.97 -17.81
CA LEU A 6 23.58 -47.21 -16.95
C LEU A 6 23.23 -45.95 -16.12
N PRO A 7 21.94 -45.69 -15.84
CA PRO A 7 21.52 -44.58 -14.99
C PRO A 7 21.79 -44.86 -13.51
N ALA A 8 22.24 -43.83 -12.79
CA ALA A 8 22.50 -43.88 -11.35
C ALA A 8 21.19 -44.02 -10.54
N PRO A 9 21.20 -44.72 -9.38
CA PRO A 9 20.03 -44.86 -8.53
C PRO A 9 19.69 -43.52 -7.86
N ALA A 10 18.52 -42.97 -8.18
CA ALA A 10 17.99 -41.80 -7.49
C ALA A 10 17.74 -42.13 -6.00
N SER A 11 18.31 -41.32 -5.11
CA SER A 11 18.22 -41.46 -3.66
C SER A 11 16.76 -41.43 -3.18
N LEU A 12 16.30 -42.57 -2.65
CA LEU A 12 14.98 -42.76 -2.03
C LEU A 12 14.74 -41.79 -0.85
N ILE A 13 15.81 -41.37 -0.19
CA ILE A 13 15.78 -40.44 0.94
C ILE A 13 15.30 -39.05 0.50
N GLY A 14 15.72 -38.59 -0.69
CA GLY A 14 15.30 -37.30 -1.22
C GLY A 14 13.80 -37.24 -1.55
N ARG A 15 13.21 -38.36 -2.01
CA ARG A 15 11.78 -38.44 -2.34
C ARG A 15 10.89 -38.43 -1.11
N LEU A 16 11.33 -39.03 -0.01
CA LEU A 16 10.60 -39.04 1.26
C LEU A 16 10.58 -37.66 1.93
N VAL A 17 11.69 -36.91 1.88
CA VAL A 17 11.76 -35.56 2.44
C VAL A 17 10.84 -34.58 1.70
N HIS A 18 10.80 -34.63 0.36
CA HIS A 18 9.91 -33.78 -0.44
C HIS A 18 8.42 -34.09 -0.17
N ALA A 19 8.07 -35.36 0.00
CA ALA A 19 6.70 -35.77 0.33
C ALA A 19 6.26 -35.20 1.69
N CYS A 20 7.10 -35.29 2.72
CA CYS A 20 6.80 -34.73 4.04
C CYS A 20 6.66 -33.19 4.02
N VAL A 21 7.57 -32.48 3.34
CA VAL A 21 7.50 -31.00 3.25
C VAL A 21 6.24 -30.54 2.51
N SER A 22 5.88 -31.23 1.42
CA SER A 22 4.67 -30.89 0.65
C SER A 22 3.38 -31.10 1.46
N ALA A 23 3.32 -32.17 2.28
CA ALA A 23 2.18 -32.44 3.14
C ALA A 23 2.01 -31.37 4.23
N THR A 24 3.11 -30.91 4.83
CA THR A 24 3.07 -29.84 5.85
C THR A 24 2.61 -28.51 5.27
N ILE A 25 3.07 -28.15 4.06
CA ILE A 25 2.65 -26.92 3.37
C ILE A 25 1.15 -26.99 3.02
N ALA A 26 0.66 -28.13 2.54
CA ALA A 26 -0.75 -28.30 2.22
C ALA A 26 -1.66 -28.14 3.47
N VAL A 27 -1.23 -28.67 4.62
CA VAL A 27 -1.96 -28.52 5.90
C VAL A 27 -1.97 -27.06 6.37
N LEU A 28 -0.85 -26.34 6.24
CA LEU A 28 -0.78 -24.91 6.56
C LEU A 28 -1.67 -24.05 5.66
N LEU A 29 -1.70 -24.34 4.36
CA LEU A 29 -2.56 -23.62 3.41
C LEU A 29 -4.05 -23.86 3.68
N LEU A 30 -4.43 -25.07 4.10
CA LEU A 30 -5.82 -25.39 4.43
C LEU A 30 -6.28 -24.70 5.73
N ALA A 31 -5.38 -24.52 6.71
CA ALA A 31 -5.69 -23.82 7.96
C ALA A 31 -5.95 -22.31 7.76
N MET A 32 -5.29 -21.67 6.78
CA MET A 32 -5.50 -20.25 6.48
C MET A 32 -6.87 -19.96 5.84
N ALA A 33 -7.51 -20.94 5.19
CA ALA A 33 -8.78 -20.73 4.49
C ALA A 33 -10.02 -20.63 5.42
N ALA A 34 -9.90 -21.06 6.68
CA ALA A 34 -11.01 -21.05 7.64
C ALA A 34 -11.17 -19.73 8.41
N ALA A 35 -10.25 -18.77 8.27
CA ALA A 35 -10.29 -17.47 8.94
C ALA A 35 -10.91 -16.39 8.03
N GLN A 36 -12.16 -16.56 7.63
CA GLN A 36 -12.96 -15.48 7.05
C GLN A 36 -13.75 -14.81 8.18
N ALA A 37 -13.13 -13.83 8.85
CA ALA A 37 -13.82 -13.03 9.86
C ALA A 37 -14.82 -12.09 9.17
N GLY A 38 -16.10 -12.39 9.29
CA GLY A 38 -17.18 -11.49 8.88
C GLY A 38 -17.54 -10.56 10.04
N ILE A 39 -17.62 -9.25 9.80
CA ILE A 39 -18.19 -8.30 10.76
C ILE A 39 -19.71 -8.33 10.60
N TYR A 40 -20.43 -8.68 11.66
CA TYR A 40 -21.89 -8.74 11.68
C TYR A 40 -22.49 -7.45 12.22
N LYS A 41 -23.59 -7.00 11.61
CA LYS A 41 -24.43 -5.90 12.09
C LYS A 41 -25.76 -6.44 12.63
N TRP A 42 -26.13 -6.04 13.86
CA TRP A 42 -27.44 -6.32 14.44
C TRP A 42 -28.03 -5.11 15.17
N GLN A 43 -29.33 -5.14 15.46
CA GLN A 43 -30.02 -4.13 16.27
C GLN A 43 -30.44 -4.75 17.61
N ASP A 44 -30.29 -4.00 18.70
CA ASP A 44 -30.76 -4.40 20.04
C ASP A 44 -32.25 -4.09 20.24
N ALA A 45 -32.78 -4.41 21.43
CA ALA A 45 -34.19 -4.20 21.77
C ALA A 45 -34.57 -2.71 21.85
N GLU A 46 -33.58 -1.84 22.08
CA GLU A 46 -33.73 -0.39 22.11
C GLU A 46 -33.58 0.26 20.71
N GLY A 47 -33.28 -0.51 19.67
CA GLY A 47 -33.11 -0.04 18.29
C GLY A 47 -31.72 0.49 17.95
N ASN A 48 -30.73 0.31 18.83
CA ASN A 48 -29.35 0.70 18.55
C ASN A 48 -28.65 -0.34 17.68
N THR A 49 -27.85 0.13 16.73
CA THR A 49 -27.07 -0.73 15.83
C THR A 49 -25.71 -1.06 16.43
N HIS A 50 -25.39 -2.35 16.49
CA HIS A 50 -24.10 -2.88 16.96
C HIS A 50 -23.34 -3.59 15.83
N TYR A 51 -22.01 -3.58 15.91
CA TYR A 51 -21.09 -4.25 14.97
C TYR A 51 -20.11 -5.13 15.75
N GLY A 52 -19.88 -6.36 15.30
CA GLY A 52 -18.91 -7.25 15.96
C GLY A 52 -18.74 -8.60 15.27
N ASP A 53 -17.76 -9.38 15.74
CA ASP A 53 -17.36 -10.65 15.11
C ASP A 53 -18.31 -11.81 15.43
N SER A 54 -19.18 -11.67 16.44
CA SER A 54 -20.19 -12.69 16.77
C SER A 54 -21.40 -12.04 17.48
N PRO A 55 -22.64 -12.30 17.02
CA PRO A 55 -23.84 -11.77 17.66
C PRO A 55 -24.13 -12.45 19.02
N PRO A 56 -24.83 -11.76 19.94
CA PRO A 56 -25.28 -12.36 21.20
C PRO A 56 -26.24 -13.55 20.97
N PRO A 57 -26.22 -14.57 21.85
CA PRO A 57 -27.10 -15.74 21.70
C PRO A 57 -28.58 -15.34 21.78
N GLY A 58 -29.36 -15.72 20.76
CA GLY A 58 -30.81 -15.48 20.68
C GLY A 58 -31.24 -14.37 19.71
N VAL A 59 -30.31 -13.63 19.11
CA VAL A 59 -30.61 -12.64 18.07
C VAL A 59 -30.46 -13.28 16.69
N ALA A 60 -31.56 -13.37 15.94
CA ALA A 60 -31.51 -13.79 14.54
C ALA A 60 -30.85 -12.68 13.72
N VAL A 61 -29.56 -12.83 13.40
CA VAL A 61 -28.87 -11.97 12.45
C VAL A 61 -29.23 -12.41 11.03
N PRO A 62 -29.89 -11.56 10.21
CA PRO A 62 -29.71 -11.72 8.77
C PRO A 62 -28.21 -11.54 8.51
N ALA A 63 -27.59 -12.42 7.74
CA ALA A 63 -26.22 -12.26 7.30
C ALA A 63 -26.11 -10.90 6.59
N SER A 64 -25.73 -9.87 7.34
CA SER A 64 -25.50 -8.56 6.79
C SER A 64 -24.18 -8.70 6.07
N GLN A 65 -24.26 -8.85 4.75
CA GLN A 65 -23.27 -8.23 3.89
C GLN A 65 -23.14 -6.82 4.46
N ALA A 66 -21.92 -6.44 4.89
CA ALA A 66 -21.61 -5.06 5.24
C ALA A 66 -22.34 -4.14 4.27
N PRO A 67 -22.92 -2.99 4.69
CA PRO A 67 -23.54 -2.07 3.75
C PRO A 67 -22.53 -1.92 2.63
N SER A 68 -22.89 -2.51 1.51
CA SER A 68 -21.94 -2.66 0.44
C SER A 68 -21.63 -1.21 0.12
N THR A 69 -20.36 -0.81 0.10
CA THR A 69 -19.88 0.11 -0.93
C THR A 69 -20.02 -0.55 -2.32
N GLY A 70 -21.10 -1.30 -2.48
CA GLY A 70 -21.50 -1.96 -3.68
C GLY A 70 -21.98 -0.87 -4.60
N PRO A 71 -21.73 -1.04 -5.89
CA PRO A 71 -22.21 -0.09 -6.86
C PRO A 71 -23.71 0.07 -6.63
N MET A 72 -24.14 1.31 -6.44
CA MET A 72 -25.55 1.68 -6.49
C MET A 72 -26.18 0.92 -7.67
N PRO A 73 -27.30 0.19 -7.51
CA PRO A 73 -27.82 -0.65 -8.58
C PRO A 73 -28.16 0.21 -9.79
N GLY A 74 -27.27 0.16 -10.78
CA GLY A 74 -27.29 0.96 -11.99
C GLY A 74 -27.06 2.45 -11.74
N HIS A 75 -25.82 2.94 -11.90
CA HIS A 75 -25.60 4.20 -12.61
C HIS A 75 -24.13 4.48 -12.87
N MET A 76 -23.81 4.85 -14.10
CA MET A 76 -22.47 5.19 -14.62
C MET A 76 -21.44 4.04 -14.60
N SER A 77 -20.95 3.71 -15.80
CA SER A 77 -19.73 2.89 -15.96
C SER A 77 -18.54 3.52 -15.22
N ASP A 78 -17.53 2.72 -14.91
CA ASP A 78 -16.29 3.24 -14.27
C ASP A 78 -15.70 4.40 -15.08
N ALA A 79 -15.67 4.29 -16.41
CA ALA A 79 -15.20 5.34 -17.31
C ALA A 79 -16.02 6.64 -17.22
N GLN A 80 -17.34 6.54 -17.03
CA GLN A 80 -18.19 7.72 -16.86
C GLN A 80 -17.96 8.38 -15.49
N ARG A 81 -17.69 7.59 -14.45
CA ARG A 81 -17.34 8.10 -13.11
C ARG A 81 -16.01 8.82 -13.12
N GLU A 82 -15.00 8.25 -13.79
CA GLU A 82 -13.68 8.86 -13.95
C GLU A 82 -13.76 10.18 -14.73
N ALA A 83 -14.45 10.20 -15.88
CA ALA A 83 -14.65 11.42 -16.65
C ALA A 83 -15.42 12.52 -15.87
N LEU A 84 -16.33 12.11 -14.99
CA LEU A 84 -17.06 13.04 -14.12
C LEU A 84 -16.15 13.61 -13.02
N ALA A 85 -15.32 12.76 -12.41
CA ALA A 85 -14.32 13.16 -11.43
C ALA A 85 -13.34 14.17 -12.05
N GLU A 86 -12.81 13.91 -13.24
CA GLU A 86 -11.93 14.84 -13.96
C GLU A 86 -12.59 16.20 -14.23
N ARG A 87 -13.84 16.20 -14.72
CA ARG A 87 -14.60 17.45 -14.91
C ARG A 87 -14.79 18.20 -13.59
N PHE A 88 -15.00 17.47 -12.49
CA PHE A 88 -15.15 18.04 -11.16
C PHE A 88 -13.85 18.68 -10.66
N VAL A 89 -12.71 18.00 -10.84
CA VAL A 89 -11.38 18.55 -10.57
C VAL A 89 -11.17 19.87 -11.32
N GLU A 90 -11.41 19.88 -12.63
CA GLU A 90 -11.16 21.08 -13.44
C GLU A 90 -12.10 22.23 -13.06
N ALA A 91 -13.39 21.97 -12.84
CA ALA A 91 -14.36 23.00 -12.45
C ALA A 91 -14.11 23.58 -11.05
N CYS A 92 -13.54 22.77 -10.15
CA CYS A 92 -13.25 23.14 -8.76
C CYS A 92 -11.79 23.51 -8.53
N ARG A 93 -10.99 23.66 -9.61
CA ARG A 93 -9.57 24.02 -9.54
C ARG A 93 -9.30 25.29 -8.74
N ASP A 94 -10.17 26.29 -8.88
CA ASP A 94 -10.07 27.58 -8.17
C ASP A 94 -10.76 27.57 -6.78
N GLY A 95 -11.21 26.39 -6.32
CA GLY A 95 -11.86 26.17 -5.03
C GLY A 95 -13.30 25.67 -5.13
N VAL A 96 -13.76 25.00 -4.07
CA VAL A 96 -15.11 24.40 -3.98
C VAL A 96 -16.25 25.42 -3.99
N GLU A 97 -15.94 26.67 -3.61
CA GLU A 97 -16.84 27.81 -3.67
C GLU A 97 -16.78 28.57 -5.00
N SER A 98 -16.07 28.07 -6.01
CA SER A 98 -16.11 28.68 -7.33
C SER A 98 -17.51 28.53 -7.94
N THR A 99 -17.92 29.49 -8.77
CA THR A 99 -19.20 29.41 -9.47
C THR A 99 -19.24 28.21 -10.42
N ALA A 100 -18.12 27.88 -11.07
CA ALA A 100 -17.99 26.70 -11.92
C ALA A 100 -18.21 25.41 -11.14
N CYS A 101 -17.57 25.27 -9.97
CA CYS A 101 -17.72 24.11 -9.09
C CYS A 101 -19.17 23.93 -8.62
N ARG A 102 -19.81 25.01 -8.13
CA ARG A 102 -21.23 24.98 -7.72
C ARG A 102 -22.17 24.62 -8.87
N GLN A 103 -21.90 25.09 -10.08
CA GLN A 103 -22.71 24.78 -11.26
C GLN A 103 -22.60 23.31 -11.64
N LEU A 104 -21.38 22.77 -11.69
CA LEU A 104 -21.15 21.37 -12.02
C LEU A 104 -21.74 20.45 -10.95
N ARG A 105 -21.56 20.74 -9.65
CA ARG A 105 -22.22 20.01 -8.56
C ARG A 105 -23.73 19.90 -8.78
N ARG A 106 -24.39 21.02 -9.13
CA ARG A 106 -25.84 21.02 -9.42
C ARG A 106 -26.20 20.26 -10.70
N GLU A 107 -25.33 20.24 -11.71
CA GLU A 107 -25.54 19.45 -12.93
C GLU A 107 -25.45 17.95 -12.61
N VAL A 108 -24.40 17.52 -11.92
CA VAL A 108 -24.19 16.14 -11.50
C VAL A 108 -25.32 15.64 -10.62
N SER A 109 -25.70 16.40 -9.58
CA SER A 109 -26.84 16.03 -8.73
C SER A 109 -28.14 15.92 -9.51
N ARG A 110 -28.37 16.80 -10.51
CA ARG A 110 -29.56 16.74 -11.37
C ARG A 110 -29.55 15.54 -12.31
N GLU A 111 -28.37 15.19 -12.84
CA GLU A 111 -28.24 14.03 -13.74
C GLU A 111 -28.51 12.75 -12.96
N LEU A 112 -27.82 12.57 -11.83
CA LEU A 112 -28.00 11.40 -11.00
C LEU A 112 -29.45 11.27 -10.46
N GLN A 113 -30.12 12.39 -10.21
CA GLN A 113 -31.53 12.39 -9.78
C GLN A 113 -32.50 11.82 -10.84
N LYS A 114 -32.18 11.89 -12.14
CA LYS A 114 -33.05 11.34 -13.21
C LYS A 114 -33.20 9.83 -13.11
N ASP A 115 -32.22 9.20 -12.48
CA ASP A 115 -32.08 7.76 -12.43
C ASP A 115 -32.41 7.17 -11.06
N CYS A 116 -33.00 7.98 -10.19
CA CYS A 116 -33.62 7.50 -8.96
C CYS A 116 -34.66 6.43 -9.30
N ALA A 117 -34.36 5.18 -8.90
CA ALA A 117 -35.32 4.11 -9.00
C ALA A 117 -36.60 4.45 -8.21
N PRO A 118 -37.78 4.00 -8.67
CA PRO A 118 -39.07 4.34 -8.08
C PRO A 118 -39.20 3.97 -6.60
N GLU A 119 -38.43 2.98 -6.15
CA GLU A 119 -38.33 2.51 -4.76
C GLU A 119 -37.57 3.47 -3.83
N TRP A 120 -36.73 4.35 -4.38
CA TRP A 120 -35.95 5.36 -3.65
C TRP A 120 -36.56 6.77 -3.69
N ARG A 121 -37.78 6.92 -4.23
CA ARG A 121 -38.45 8.22 -4.34
C ARG A 121 -38.67 8.86 -2.97
N GLY A 122 -37.92 9.92 -2.67
CA GLY A 122 -37.99 10.70 -1.43
C GLY A 122 -36.63 11.22 -0.96
N GLU A 123 -36.53 11.61 0.32
CA GLU A 123 -35.28 12.03 1.00
C GLU A 123 -34.08 11.07 0.83
N PRO A 124 -34.25 9.73 0.76
CA PRO A 124 -33.12 8.81 0.61
C PRO A 124 -32.32 9.02 -0.67
N CYS A 125 -32.96 9.32 -1.81
CA CYS A 125 -32.24 9.50 -3.07
C CYS A 125 -31.44 10.81 -3.07
N ALA A 126 -32.05 11.91 -2.63
CA ALA A 126 -31.39 13.21 -2.56
C ALA A 126 -30.15 13.20 -1.65
N ARG A 127 -30.25 12.52 -0.49
CA ARG A 127 -29.14 12.41 0.47
C ARG A 127 -27.98 11.58 -0.07
N VAL A 128 -28.25 10.44 -0.71
CA VAL A 128 -27.21 9.57 -1.29
C VAL A 128 -26.47 10.28 -2.43
N HIS A 129 -27.18 11.07 -3.25
CA HIS A 129 -26.52 11.88 -4.29
C HIS A 129 -25.67 13.01 -3.73
N ASP A 130 -26.17 13.73 -2.71
CA ASP A 130 -25.40 14.81 -2.10
C ASP A 130 -24.14 14.27 -1.42
N GLU A 131 -24.25 13.13 -0.73
CA GLU A 131 -23.13 12.40 -0.13
C GLU A 131 -22.11 11.94 -1.18
N TYR A 132 -22.56 11.39 -2.31
CA TYR A 132 -21.68 11.00 -3.42
C TYR A 132 -20.91 12.19 -4.01
N VAL A 133 -21.59 13.33 -4.24
CA VAL A 133 -20.93 14.52 -4.79
C VAL A 133 -20.01 15.19 -3.78
N LEU A 134 -20.32 15.13 -2.48
CA LEU A 134 -19.45 15.59 -1.41
C LEU A 134 -18.19 14.73 -1.30
N ASN A 135 -18.32 13.40 -1.35
CA ASN A 135 -17.17 12.50 -1.32
C ASN A 135 -16.26 12.71 -2.54
N LEU A 136 -16.84 12.92 -3.73
CA LEU A 136 -16.07 13.26 -4.92
C LEU A 136 -15.33 14.61 -4.75
N ALA A 137 -15.97 15.59 -4.11
CA ALA A 137 -15.33 16.88 -3.83
C ALA A 137 -14.21 16.78 -2.80
N ASP A 138 -14.37 15.94 -1.78
CA ASP A 138 -13.36 15.70 -0.74
C ASP A 138 -12.15 14.92 -1.30
N GLU A 139 -12.39 13.92 -2.16
CA GLU A 139 -11.32 13.23 -2.90
C GLU A 139 -10.54 14.19 -3.81
N VAL A 140 -11.24 15.13 -4.45
CA VAL A 140 -10.64 16.16 -5.30
C VAL A 140 -9.90 17.23 -4.48
N ALA A 141 -10.42 17.64 -3.34
CA ALA A 141 -9.74 18.56 -2.42
C ALA A 141 -8.46 17.94 -1.83
N ALA A 142 -8.44 16.62 -1.68
CA ALA A 142 -7.24 15.88 -1.31
C ALA A 142 -6.19 15.85 -2.45
N HIS A 143 -6.62 15.98 -3.70
CA HIS A 143 -5.77 16.04 -4.89
C HIS A 143 -5.37 17.49 -5.22
N ASP A 144 -4.66 18.17 -4.31
CA ASP A 144 -4.05 19.47 -4.60
C ASP A 144 -2.72 19.26 -5.36
N PRO A 145 -2.64 19.56 -6.67
CA PRO A 145 -1.43 19.34 -7.46
C PRO A 145 -0.25 20.19 -6.98
N ALA A 146 -0.51 21.34 -6.34
CA ALA A 146 0.53 22.17 -5.73
C ALA A 146 1.07 21.52 -4.45
N ALA A 147 0.20 20.97 -3.61
CA ALA A 147 0.61 20.22 -2.42
C ALA A 147 1.41 18.96 -2.80
N GLU A 148 1.00 18.24 -3.85
CA GLU A 148 1.78 17.10 -4.35
C GLU A 148 3.13 17.50 -4.94
N ALA A 149 3.18 18.58 -5.71
CA ALA A 149 4.44 19.09 -6.25
C ALA A 149 5.38 19.53 -5.11
N ALA A 150 4.85 20.20 -4.09
CA ALA A 150 5.60 20.55 -2.89
C ALA A 150 6.07 19.30 -2.12
N GLY A 151 5.23 18.27 -2.02
CA GLY A 151 5.58 16.97 -1.44
C GLY A 151 6.73 16.30 -2.19
N ARG A 152 6.65 16.21 -3.52
CA ARG A 152 7.73 15.68 -4.36
C ARG A 152 9.03 16.46 -4.18
N ALA A 153 8.97 17.79 -4.19
CA ALA A 153 10.15 18.63 -3.98
C ALA A 153 10.76 18.44 -2.57
N ALA A 154 9.93 18.28 -1.54
CA ALA A 154 10.38 18.00 -0.18
C ALA A 154 11.03 16.60 -0.07
N ASP A 155 10.47 15.60 -0.74
CA ASP A 155 11.05 14.25 -0.78
C ASP A 155 12.37 14.22 -1.55
N GLU A 156 12.48 14.92 -2.68
CA GLU A 156 13.74 15.06 -3.42
C GLU A 156 14.82 15.74 -2.55
N ALA A 157 14.45 16.81 -1.85
CA ALA A 157 15.35 17.49 -0.91
C ALA A 157 15.79 16.57 0.23
N ARG A 158 14.87 15.76 0.77
CA ARG A 158 15.18 14.76 1.81
C ARG A 158 16.12 13.68 1.29
N VAL A 159 15.90 13.18 0.08
CA VAL A 159 16.80 12.19 -0.55
C VAL A 159 18.19 12.78 -0.77
N ALA A 160 18.29 14.05 -1.21
CA ALA A 160 19.57 14.73 -1.36
C ALA A 160 20.32 14.86 -0.03
N GLN A 161 19.64 15.26 1.05
CA GLN A 161 20.22 15.34 2.40
C GLN A 161 20.67 13.97 2.93
N LEU A 162 19.89 12.91 2.70
CA LEU A 162 20.26 11.56 3.09
C LEU A 162 21.54 11.10 2.37
N LYS A 163 21.63 11.33 1.06
CA LYS A 163 22.83 11.02 0.27
C LYS A 163 24.05 11.76 0.80
N GLU A 164 23.92 13.06 1.10
CA GLU A 164 25.03 13.85 1.65
C GLU A 164 25.53 13.30 2.99
N ARG A 165 24.59 12.98 3.89
CA ARG A 165 24.90 12.39 5.20
C ARG A 165 25.58 11.02 5.07
N ASP A 166 25.07 10.16 4.20
CA ASP A 166 25.64 8.83 3.99
C ASP A 166 27.06 8.93 3.42
N CYS A 167 27.28 9.86 2.48
CA CYS A 167 28.62 10.15 1.94
C CYS A 167 29.57 10.70 3.01
N ALA A 168 29.10 11.58 3.90
CA ALA A 168 29.90 12.06 5.03
C ALA A 168 30.29 10.92 5.98
N GLN A 169 29.34 10.06 6.35
CA GLN A 169 29.59 8.91 7.22
C GLN A 169 30.60 7.92 6.61
N GLN A 170 30.55 7.70 5.29
CA GLN A 170 31.51 6.86 4.59
C GLN A 170 32.92 7.47 4.56
N ARG A 171 33.04 8.79 4.35
CA ARG A 171 34.33 9.50 4.43
C ARG A 171 34.94 9.41 5.82
N ASP A 172 34.13 9.56 6.87
CA ASP A 172 34.58 9.42 8.25
C ASP A 172 35.05 7.99 8.56
N SER A 173 34.30 6.99 8.08
CA SER A 173 34.67 5.58 8.22
C SER A 173 36.00 5.27 7.52
N LEU A 174 36.21 5.80 6.31
CA LEU A 174 37.46 5.68 5.58
C LEU A 174 38.63 6.33 6.35
N ALA A 175 38.43 7.54 6.88
CA ALA A 175 39.43 8.24 7.69
C ALA A 175 39.77 7.46 8.97
N ALA A 176 38.78 6.82 9.61
CA ALA A 176 38.99 5.96 10.77
C ALA A 176 39.82 4.71 10.41
N LEU A 177 39.50 4.01 9.31
CA LEU A 177 40.28 2.86 8.84
C LEU A 177 41.73 3.24 8.51
N LYS A 178 41.96 4.38 7.85
CA LYS A 178 43.32 4.87 7.54
C LYS A 178 44.12 5.14 8.81
N ARG A 179 43.53 5.79 9.82
CA ARG A 179 44.18 6.02 11.12
C ARG A 179 44.52 4.72 11.85
N MET A 180 43.65 3.70 11.77
CA MET A 180 43.94 2.38 12.35
C MET A 180 45.12 1.69 11.64
N GLY A 181 45.20 1.78 10.30
CA GLY A 181 46.34 1.25 9.54
C GLY A 181 47.66 1.93 9.88
N GLN A 182 47.63 3.20 10.29
CA GLN A 182 48.80 3.96 10.73
C GLN A 182 49.19 3.70 12.19
N GLY A 183 48.46 2.85 12.92
CA GLY A 183 48.71 2.59 14.34
C GLY A 183 48.41 3.79 15.26
N VAL A 184 47.65 4.78 14.79
CA VAL A 184 47.32 6.01 15.54
C VAL A 184 46.23 5.74 16.60
N ARG A 185 45.47 4.65 16.45
CA ARG A 185 44.50 4.19 17.44
C ARG A 185 45.18 3.18 18.36
N GLY A 186 45.09 3.37 19.68
CA GLY A 186 45.61 2.45 20.70
C GLY A 186 44.90 1.09 20.78
N GLU A 187 44.17 0.72 19.74
CA GLU A 187 43.42 -0.53 19.62
C GLU A 187 44.33 -1.56 18.93
N ILE A 188 44.71 -2.61 19.67
CA ILE A 188 45.63 -3.64 19.18
C ILE A 188 44.87 -4.52 18.17
N LEU A 189 45.02 -4.22 16.88
CA LEU A 189 44.50 -5.07 15.81
C LEU A 189 45.26 -6.39 15.75
N THR A 190 44.50 -7.47 15.56
CA THR A 190 45.07 -8.78 15.25
C THR A 190 45.83 -8.75 13.91
N PRO A 191 46.79 -9.67 13.68
CA PRO A 191 47.49 -9.76 12.40
C PRO A 191 46.55 -9.93 11.20
N GLU A 192 45.45 -10.67 11.38
CA GLU A 192 44.44 -10.91 10.35
C GLU A 192 43.67 -9.64 10.00
N GLU A 193 43.18 -8.90 11.01
CA GLU A 193 42.50 -7.62 10.79
C GLU A 193 43.42 -6.60 10.10
N ARG A 194 44.69 -6.56 10.50
CA ARG A 194 45.69 -5.69 9.88
C ARG A 194 45.92 -6.05 8.41
N ALA A 195 45.96 -7.34 8.08
CA ALA A 195 46.09 -7.80 6.70
C ALA A 195 44.86 -7.45 5.84
N GLY A 196 43.66 -7.41 6.43
CA GLY A 196 42.40 -7.08 5.74
C GLY A 196 42.12 -5.58 5.54
N LEU A 197 42.79 -4.69 6.26
CA LEU A 197 42.55 -3.24 6.19
C LEU A 197 42.69 -2.64 4.78
N PRO A 198 43.74 -2.95 3.98
CA PRO A 198 43.89 -2.36 2.65
C PRO A 198 42.71 -2.65 1.72
N ALA A 199 42.17 -3.87 1.79
CA ALA A 199 41.00 -4.26 0.98
C ALA A 199 39.75 -3.45 1.38
N ARG A 200 39.50 -3.30 2.69
CA ARG A 200 38.36 -2.51 3.21
C ARG A 200 38.46 -1.03 2.84
N ILE A 201 39.68 -0.47 2.91
CA ILE A 201 39.95 0.92 2.49
C ILE A 201 39.65 1.09 1.01
N SER A 202 40.18 0.19 0.17
CA SER A 202 39.97 0.24 -1.28
C SER A 202 38.49 0.09 -1.67
N GLU A 203 37.74 -0.78 -0.99
CA GLU A 203 36.30 -0.92 -1.22
C GLU A 203 35.52 0.36 -0.90
N LEU A 204 35.81 1.01 0.24
CA LEU A 204 35.16 2.26 0.62
C LEU A 204 35.53 3.42 -0.32
N GLU A 205 36.78 3.51 -0.75
CA GLU A 205 37.21 4.49 -1.75
C GLU A 205 36.47 4.30 -3.07
N ALA A 206 36.32 3.04 -3.52
CA ALA A 206 35.57 2.73 -4.73
C ALA A 206 34.08 3.07 -4.59
N ARG A 207 33.48 2.84 -3.42
CA ARG A 207 32.08 3.18 -3.14
C ARG A 207 31.86 4.70 -3.15
N LEU A 208 32.70 5.45 -2.43
CA LEU A 208 32.69 6.92 -2.43
C LEU A 208 32.88 7.48 -3.84
N ALA A 209 33.77 6.89 -4.64
CA ALA A 209 34.02 7.34 -6.01
C ALA A 209 32.86 7.07 -6.97
N ARG A 210 31.96 6.12 -6.67
CA ARG A 210 30.75 5.85 -7.47
C ARG A 210 29.55 6.66 -7.00
N ASP A 211 29.33 6.71 -5.69
CA ASP A 211 28.04 7.14 -5.13
C ASP A 211 28.08 8.60 -4.63
N CYS A 212 29.26 9.19 -4.45
CA CYS A 212 29.46 10.48 -3.78
C CYS A 212 30.26 11.51 -4.59
N ARG A 213 30.19 11.43 -5.93
CA ARG A 213 30.77 12.43 -6.86
C ARG A 213 29.85 13.62 -7.09
#